data_AF-W7MNB4-F1
#
_entry.id   AF-W7MNB4-F1
#
_cell.length_a   1.000
_cell.length_b   1.000
_cell.length_c   1.000
_cell.angle_alpha   90.00
_cell.angle_beta   90.00
_cell.angle_gamma   90.00
#
_symmetry.space_group_name_H-M   'P 1'
#
loop_
_entity.id
_entity.type
_entity.pdbx_description
1 polymer ?
#
loop_
_entity_poly.entity_id
_entity_poly.type
_entity_poly.pdbx_seq_one_letter_code
_entity_poly.pdbx_strand_id
1 'polypeptide(L)'
;MLASPSDLHLGNFLLRLPSTVDNLSDQQIYEKFGPPRPEPVVREDGQLLSPGVPGNVYWPMWMAKASDELRLSESKILLADFAHAIWAVMGLRTIFGSFLISEDNVTQEQVDTFGRLPDEWWSKWNARSRWFMEDGCHKNDGCPEKLEGRFKSSI
;
A
#
# COMPACT_ATOMS: atom_id res chain seq x y z
N MET A 1 -13.59 -20.49 1.89
CA MET A 1 -12.38 -19.78 1.43
C MET A 1 -12.38 -18.47 2.19
N LEU A 2 -11.67 -18.41 3.32
CA LEU A 2 -11.61 -17.21 4.15
C LEU A 2 -10.40 -16.40 3.66
N ALA A 3 -10.61 -15.13 3.32
CA ALA A 3 -9.52 -14.21 3.04
C ALA A 3 -8.53 -14.23 4.21
N SER A 4 -7.24 -14.35 3.91
CA SER A 4 -6.23 -14.35 4.96
C SER A 4 -6.08 -12.92 5.49
N PRO A 5 -5.81 -12.68 6.78
CA PRO A 5 -5.64 -11.33 7.32
C PRO A 5 -4.57 -10.50 6.60
N SER A 6 -3.67 -11.13 5.83
CA SER A 6 -2.68 -10.52 4.95
C SER A 6 -3.26 -9.72 3.78
N ASP A 7 -4.52 -9.96 3.41
CA ASP A 7 -5.08 -9.45 2.15
C ASP A 7 -5.51 -7.97 2.25
N LEU A 8 -5.73 -7.46 3.48
CA LEU A 8 -6.09 -6.07 3.76
C LEU A 8 -4.94 -5.31 4.42
N HIS A 9 -4.24 -4.47 3.67
CA HIS A 9 -3.24 -3.51 4.18
C HIS A 9 -3.52 -2.10 3.63
N LEU A 10 -2.98 -1.05 4.25
CA LEU A 10 -3.30 0.35 3.85
C LEU A 10 -2.95 0.63 2.38
N GLY A 11 -1.92 -0.02 1.86
CA GLY A 11 -1.54 0.03 0.45
C GLY A 11 -2.57 -0.53 -0.54
N ASN A 12 -3.58 -1.28 -0.09
CA ASN A 12 -4.69 -1.78 -0.92
C ASN A 12 -5.89 -0.83 -0.95
N PHE A 13 -5.91 0.18 -0.08
CA PHE A 13 -6.89 1.26 -0.12
C PHE A 13 -6.40 2.33 -1.09
N LEU A 14 -6.82 2.20 -2.35
CA LEU A 14 -6.54 3.22 -3.35
C LEU A 14 -7.62 4.28 -3.35
N LEU A 15 -7.24 5.55 -3.48
CA LEU A 15 -8.19 6.60 -3.78
C LEU A 15 -8.51 6.56 -5.27
N ARG A 16 -9.79 6.54 -5.61
CA ARG A 16 -10.23 6.68 -6.99
C ARG A 16 -9.74 8.03 -7.52
N LEU A 17 -9.01 7.99 -8.62
CA LEU A 17 -8.63 9.23 -9.30
C LEU A 17 -9.88 10.02 -9.71
N PRO A 18 -9.84 11.36 -9.60
CA PRO A 18 -10.93 12.20 -10.07
C PRO A 18 -11.19 11.95 -11.56
N SER A 19 -12.46 11.86 -11.97
CA SER A 19 -12.84 11.64 -13.37
C SER A 19 -12.41 12.77 -14.31
N THR A 20 -11.91 13.88 -13.78
CA THR A 20 -11.28 14.95 -14.56
C THR A 20 -9.97 14.49 -15.20
N VAL A 21 -9.26 13.52 -14.59
CA VAL A 21 -8.02 12.95 -15.14
C VAL A 21 -8.29 12.21 -16.45
N ASP A 22 -9.44 11.54 -16.57
CA ASP A 22 -9.84 10.79 -17.78
C ASP A 22 -9.96 11.69 -19.03
N ASN A 23 -10.08 13.01 -18.84
CA ASN A 23 -10.23 13.99 -19.92
C ASN A 23 -8.95 14.80 -20.20
N LEU A 24 -7.85 14.52 -19.49
CA LEU A 24 -6.58 15.20 -19.73
C LEU A 24 -5.83 14.55 -20.90
N SER A 25 -5.19 15.37 -21.73
CA SER A 25 -4.20 14.85 -22.68
C SER A 25 -2.90 14.49 -21.98
N ASP A 26 -2.09 13.65 -22.62
CA ASP A 26 -0.74 13.28 -22.13
C ASP A 26 0.08 14.53 -21.77
N GLN A 27 0.03 15.56 -22.61
CA GLN A 27 0.76 16.81 -22.37
C GLN A 27 0.28 17.52 -21.09
N GLN A 28 -1.04 17.58 -20.85
CA GLN A 28 -1.59 18.19 -19.64
C GLN A 28 -1.25 17.38 -18.39
N ILE A 29 -1.17 16.05 -18.51
CA ILE A 29 -0.68 15.18 -17.43
C ILE A 29 0.79 15.51 -17.12
N TYR A 30 1.64 15.64 -18.13
CA TYR A 30 3.06 15.97 -17.95
C TYR A 30 3.28 17.38 -17.39
N GLU A 31 2.50 18.36 -17.84
CA GLU A 31 2.55 19.72 -17.29
C GLU A 31 2.19 19.75 -15.80
N LYS A 32 1.24 18.89 -15.38
CA LYS A 32 0.74 18.87 -14.00
C LYS A 32 1.60 18.04 -13.04
N PHE A 33 2.08 16.88 -13.48
CA PHE A 33 2.74 15.89 -12.61
C PHE A 33 4.19 15.60 -13.00
N GLY A 34 4.66 16.21 -14.09
CA GLY A 34 5.98 16.00 -14.65
C GLY A 34 6.01 14.90 -15.72
N PRO A 35 7.02 14.93 -16.61
CA PRO A 35 7.20 13.90 -17.62
C PRO A 35 7.69 12.58 -16.99
N PRO A 36 7.44 11.44 -17.66
CA PRO A 36 7.96 10.14 -17.23
C PRO A 36 9.50 10.17 -17.23
N ARG A 37 10.09 9.61 -16.18
CA ARG A 37 11.56 9.53 -16.04
C ARG A 37 12.02 8.14 -16.48
N PRO A 38 12.77 8.04 -17.60
CA PRO A 38 13.34 6.77 -18.03
C PRO A 38 14.51 6.40 -17.13
N GLU A 39 14.57 5.13 -16.73
CA GLU A 39 15.74 4.51 -16.13
C GLU A 39 16.23 3.34 -16.98
N PRO A 40 17.53 3.27 -17.28
CA PRO A 40 18.07 2.23 -18.13
C PRO A 40 17.96 0.86 -17.44
N VAL A 41 17.49 -0.12 -18.18
CA VAL A 41 17.53 -1.51 -17.73
C VAL A 41 18.95 -2.01 -17.90
N VAL A 42 19.58 -2.39 -16.79
CA VAL A 42 20.91 -2.99 -16.78
C VAL A 42 20.81 -4.40 -16.24
N ARG A 43 21.51 -5.34 -16.88
CA ARG A 43 21.68 -6.67 -16.30
C ARG A 43 22.67 -6.58 -15.14
N GLU A 44 22.40 -7.32 -14.08
CA GLU A 44 23.29 -7.38 -12.91
C GLU A 44 24.70 -7.88 -13.27
N ASP A 45 24.80 -8.75 -14.28
CA ASP A 45 26.07 -9.26 -14.80
C ASP A 45 26.78 -8.34 -15.82
N GLY A 46 26.21 -7.16 -16.11
CA GLY A 46 26.77 -6.17 -17.03
C GLY A 46 26.72 -6.56 -18.52
N GLN A 47 26.10 -7.68 -18.88
CA GLN A 47 25.96 -8.08 -20.28
C GLN A 47 24.87 -7.29 -21.01
N LEU A 48 24.85 -7.42 -22.34
CA LEU A 48 23.81 -6.84 -23.17
C LEU A 48 22.43 -7.45 -22.87
N LEU A 49 21.40 -6.62 -22.99
CA LEU A 49 20.01 -7.04 -22.91
C LEU A 49 19.68 -7.99 -24.06
N SER A 50 18.93 -9.04 -23.76
CA SER A 50 18.42 -9.96 -24.78
C SER A 50 17.45 -9.23 -25.72
N PRO A 51 17.36 -9.66 -26.99
CA PRO A 51 16.36 -9.13 -27.92
C PRO A 51 14.95 -9.25 -27.31
N GLY A 52 14.21 -8.13 -27.28
CA GLY A 52 12.86 -8.06 -26.74
C GLY A 52 12.75 -7.54 -25.30
N VAL A 53 13.86 -7.35 -24.59
CA VAL A 53 13.87 -6.67 -23.29
C VAL A 53 13.87 -5.14 -23.52
N PRO A 54 12.92 -4.37 -22.95
CA PRO A 54 12.94 -2.91 -23.04
C PRO A 54 14.23 -2.33 -22.47
N GLY A 55 14.82 -1.37 -23.17
CA GLY A 55 16.05 -0.71 -22.73
C GLY A 55 15.85 0.26 -21.56
N ASN A 56 14.61 0.70 -21.30
CA ASN A 56 14.27 1.58 -20.19
C ASN A 56 13.01 1.08 -19.47
N VAL A 57 12.98 1.32 -18.17
CA VAL A 57 11.77 1.28 -17.33
C VAL A 57 11.38 2.69 -16.93
N TYR A 58 10.14 2.85 -16.49
CA TYR A 58 9.61 4.13 -16.06
C TYR A 58 8.99 3.97 -14.68
N TRP A 59 9.32 4.88 -13.77
CA TRP A 59 8.67 4.92 -12.47
C TRP A 59 7.20 5.33 -12.61
N PRO A 60 6.32 4.78 -11.76
CA PRO A 60 4.96 5.27 -11.67
C PRO A 60 4.96 6.75 -11.29
N MET A 61 4.09 7.50 -11.93
CA MET A 61 3.94 8.93 -11.68
C MET A 61 3.31 9.14 -10.30
N TRP A 62 3.96 9.94 -9.44
CA TRP A 62 3.45 10.24 -8.11
C TRP A 62 2.29 11.23 -8.21
N MET A 63 1.07 10.72 -8.07
CA MET A 63 -0.18 11.52 -8.09
C MET A 63 -0.81 11.68 -6.70
N ALA A 64 -0.04 11.49 -5.63
CA ALA A 64 -0.59 11.63 -4.28
C ALA A 64 -0.88 13.11 -3.96
N LYS A 65 -1.90 13.31 -3.12
CA LYS A 65 -2.25 14.59 -2.50
C LYS A 65 -2.08 14.47 -1.00
N ALA A 66 -1.84 15.59 -0.32
CA ALA A 66 -1.90 15.63 1.13
C ALA A 66 -3.33 15.32 1.61
N SER A 67 -3.48 14.76 2.82
CA SER A 67 -4.79 14.30 3.31
C SER A 67 -5.79 15.43 3.49
N ASP A 68 -5.32 16.63 3.82
CA ASP A 68 -6.10 17.87 3.98
C ASP A 68 -6.50 18.50 2.64
N GLU A 69 -5.90 18.10 1.53
CA GLU A 69 -6.30 18.50 0.17
C GLU A 69 -7.35 17.57 -0.46
N LEU A 70 -7.67 16.44 0.19
CA LEU A 70 -8.65 15.48 -0.30
C LEU A 70 -10.08 15.96 -0.05
N ARG A 71 -10.84 16.14 -1.14
CA ARG A 71 -12.27 16.42 -1.05
C ARG A 71 -13.08 15.15 -0.80
N LEU A 72 -14.20 15.27 -0.10
CA LEU A 72 -15.14 14.14 0.13
C LEU A 72 -15.61 13.47 -1.19
N SER A 73 -15.73 14.23 -2.27
CA SER A 73 -16.09 13.70 -3.59
C SER A 73 -15.00 12.82 -4.23
N GLU A 74 -13.74 13.04 -3.83
CA GLU A 74 -12.55 12.34 -4.29
C GLU A 74 -12.13 11.21 -3.33
N SER A 75 -12.67 11.16 -2.10
CA SER A 75 -12.36 10.13 -1.10
C SER A 75 -13.05 8.79 -1.34
N LYS A 76 -13.36 8.46 -2.61
CA LYS A 76 -13.93 7.17 -2.97
C LYS A 76 -12.81 6.13 -2.91
N ILE A 77 -12.92 5.26 -1.92
CA ILE A 77 -12.00 4.15 -1.72
C ILE A 77 -12.27 3.07 -2.76
N LEU A 78 -11.22 2.63 -3.43
CA LEU A 78 -11.17 1.41 -4.23
C LEU A 78 -10.33 0.39 -3.46
N LEU A 79 -10.87 -0.82 -3.36
CA LEU A 79 -10.19 -1.96 -2.77
C LEU A 79 -9.47 -2.72 -3.89
N ALA A 80 -8.15 -2.58 -3.97
CA ALA A 80 -7.34 -3.04 -5.12
C ALA A 80 -6.96 -4.53 -5.08
N ASP A 81 -7.18 -5.19 -3.95
CA ASP A 81 -6.79 -6.56 -3.61
C ASP A 81 -7.74 -7.65 -4.12
N PHE A 82 -8.85 -7.30 -4.78
CA PHE A 82 -9.69 -8.31 -5.43
C PHE A 82 -8.95 -9.04 -6.57
N ALA A 83 -7.90 -8.42 -7.13
CA ALA A 83 -7.03 -9.06 -8.10
C ALA A 83 -6.17 -10.19 -7.49
N HIS A 84 -5.86 -10.15 -6.19
CA HIS A 84 -5.02 -11.14 -5.51
C HIS A 84 -5.69 -12.51 -5.43
N ALA A 85 -7.00 -12.53 -5.17
CA ALA A 85 -7.80 -13.77 -5.12
C ALA A 85 -7.86 -14.46 -6.50
N ILE A 86 -7.99 -13.68 -7.58
CA ILE A 86 -8.01 -14.20 -8.95
C ILE A 86 -6.60 -14.67 -9.38
N TRP A 87 -5.55 -13.97 -8.96
CA TRP A 87 -4.15 -14.27 -9.30
C TRP A 87 -3.58 -15.47 -8.53
N ALA A 88 -3.98 -15.67 -7.28
CA ALA A 88 -3.69 -16.87 -6.49
C ALA A 88 -4.33 -18.13 -7.10
N VAL A 89 -5.54 -18.00 -7.66
CA VAL A 89 -6.18 -19.08 -8.43
C VAL A 89 -5.43 -19.39 -9.72
N MET A 90 -4.75 -18.40 -10.31
CA MET A 90 -3.96 -18.56 -11.54
C MET A 90 -2.47 -18.92 -11.32
N GLY A 91 -2.00 -19.01 -10.07
CA GLY A 91 -0.66 -19.53 -9.73
C GLY A 91 0.53 -18.64 -10.11
N LEU A 92 0.31 -17.34 -10.35
CA LEU A 92 1.36 -16.39 -10.74
C LEU A 92 1.83 -15.56 -9.53
N ARG A 93 3.12 -15.15 -9.48
CA ARG A 93 3.64 -14.24 -8.43
C ARG A 93 3.12 -12.82 -8.65
N THR A 94 2.85 -12.09 -7.58
CA THR A 94 1.99 -10.89 -7.62
C THR A 94 2.70 -9.67 -8.24
N ILE A 95 1.92 -8.78 -8.84
CA ILE A 95 2.39 -7.60 -9.62
C ILE A 95 2.60 -6.33 -8.79
N PHE A 96 2.09 -6.27 -7.57
CA PHE A 96 2.30 -5.16 -6.64
C PHE A 96 3.12 -5.65 -5.44
N GLY A 97 4.43 -5.52 -5.54
CA GLY A 97 5.25 -5.32 -4.35
C GLY A 97 5.39 -6.47 -3.35
N SER A 98 5.29 -7.75 -3.75
CA SER A 98 5.81 -8.86 -2.92
C SER A 98 7.29 -8.73 -2.55
N PHE A 99 8.00 -7.74 -3.11
CA PHE A 99 9.40 -7.46 -2.84
C PHE A 99 9.64 -6.44 -1.70
N LEU A 100 8.63 -5.66 -1.27
CA LEU A 100 8.82 -4.50 -0.38
C LEU A 100 8.01 -4.51 0.93
N ILE A 101 7.02 -5.40 1.08
CA ILE A 101 6.15 -5.44 2.26
C ILE A 101 6.15 -6.87 2.82
N SER A 102 6.63 -7.05 4.06
CA SER A 102 6.54 -8.34 4.75
C SER A 102 5.19 -8.49 5.46
N GLU A 103 4.76 -9.73 5.74
CA GLU A 103 3.56 -10.01 6.55
C GLU A 103 3.62 -9.30 7.92
N ASP A 104 4.80 -9.17 8.51
CA ASP A 104 5.01 -8.43 9.76
C ASP A 104 4.71 -6.94 9.60
N ASN A 105 5.06 -6.33 8.46
CA ASN A 105 4.77 -4.92 8.19
C ASN A 105 3.25 -4.69 8.06
N VAL A 106 2.56 -5.57 7.35
CA VAL A 106 1.09 -5.51 7.24
C VAL A 106 0.42 -5.65 8.59
N THR A 107 0.87 -6.63 9.38
CA THR A 107 0.31 -6.89 10.71
C THR A 107 0.56 -5.73 11.66
N GLN A 108 1.71 -5.05 11.54
CA GLN A 108 2.02 -3.84 12.29
C GLN A 108 1.10 -2.66 11.92
N GLU A 109 0.89 -2.40 10.63
CA GLU A 109 -0.06 -1.36 10.18
C GLU A 109 -1.49 -1.62 10.65
N GLN A 110 -1.91 -2.89 10.69
CA GLN A 110 -3.22 -3.26 11.20
C GLN A 110 -3.36 -2.94 12.69
N VAL A 111 -2.32 -3.20 13.48
CA VAL A 111 -2.33 -2.91 14.92
C VAL A 111 -2.31 -1.41 15.17
N ASP A 112 -1.55 -0.63 14.39
CA ASP A 112 -1.56 0.83 14.48
C ASP A 112 -2.93 1.42 14.14
N THR A 113 -3.64 0.80 13.20
CA THR A 113 -4.94 1.29 12.72
C THR A 113 -6.08 0.85 13.63
N PHE A 114 -6.12 -0.44 13.98
CA PHE A 114 -7.25 -1.09 14.64
C PHE A 114 -7.02 -1.40 16.12
N GLY A 115 -5.80 -1.23 16.60
CA GLY A 115 -5.39 -1.62 17.94
C GLY A 115 -4.98 -3.09 18.03
N ARG A 116 -4.69 -3.52 19.27
CA ARG A 116 -4.17 -4.87 19.57
C ARG A 116 -5.08 -5.97 19.02
N LEU A 117 -4.47 -6.95 18.34
CA LEU A 117 -5.16 -8.15 17.85
C LEU A 117 -5.72 -9.00 19.00
N PRO A 118 -6.70 -9.88 18.72
CA PRO A 118 -7.15 -10.88 19.69
C PRO A 118 -6.00 -11.74 20.24
N ASP A 119 -6.09 -12.17 21.50
CA ASP A 119 -4.99 -12.83 22.21
C ASP A 119 -4.41 -14.06 21.47
N GLU A 120 -5.27 -14.83 20.81
CA GLU A 120 -4.86 -16.01 20.05
C GLU A 120 -3.93 -15.65 18.87
N TRP A 121 -4.14 -14.49 18.24
CA TRP A 121 -3.35 -14.03 17.09
C TRP A 121 -2.15 -13.21 17.57
N TRP A 122 -2.36 -12.40 18.60
CA TRP A 122 -1.31 -11.63 19.25
C TRP A 122 -0.16 -12.52 19.75
N SER A 123 -0.50 -13.62 20.45
CA SER A 123 0.50 -14.56 20.98
C SER A 123 1.32 -15.27 19.90
N LYS A 124 0.72 -15.54 18.72
CA LYS A 124 1.38 -16.20 17.59
C LYS A 124 2.33 -15.27 16.82
N TRP A 125 2.12 -13.96 16.87
CA TRP A 125 2.96 -13.00 16.14
C TRP A 125 4.23 -12.64 16.93
N ASN A 126 5.33 -13.36 16.71
CA ASN A 126 6.58 -13.17 17.47
C ASN A 126 7.27 -11.82 17.19
N ALA A 127 7.17 -11.32 15.95
CA ALA A 127 7.80 -10.07 15.55
C ALA A 127 7.13 -8.82 16.15
N ARG A 128 5.94 -8.95 16.76
CA ARG A 128 5.24 -7.86 17.47
C ARG A 128 6.12 -7.09 18.42
N SER A 129 7.04 -7.80 19.08
CA SER A 129 7.98 -7.27 20.07
C SER A 129 8.98 -6.27 19.47
N ARG A 130 9.08 -6.14 18.14
CA ARG A 130 9.86 -5.08 17.49
C ARG A 130 9.23 -3.70 17.68
N TRP A 131 7.90 -3.62 17.76
CA TRP A 131 7.13 -2.36 17.75
C TRP A 131 6.32 -2.15 19.03
N PHE A 132 5.75 -3.21 19.60
CA PHE A 132 4.75 -3.14 20.66
C PHE A 132 5.21 -3.78 21.98
N MET A 133 4.63 -3.30 23.08
CA MET A 133 4.59 -3.96 24.38
C MET A 133 3.45 -5.00 24.42
N GLU A 134 3.39 -5.85 25.45
CA GLU A 134 2.39 -6.94 25.49
C GLU A 134 0.93 -6.47 25.58
N ASP A 135 0.72 -5.26 26.10
CA ASP A 135 -0.57 -4.58 26.15
C ASP A 135 -0.99 -3.96 24.80
N GLY A 136 -0.12 -4.02 23.78
CA GLY A 136 -0.36 -3.49 22.45
C GLY A 136 0.02 -2.02 22.27
N CYS A 137 0.62 -1.37 23.28
CA CYS A 137 1.11 0.00 23.14
C CYS A 137 2.43 0.05 22.38
N HIS A 138 2.69 1.14 21.66
CA HIS A 138 3.93 1.36 20.95
C HIS A 138 5.08 1.59 21.95
N LYS A 139 6.25 1.02 21.69
CA LYS A 139 7.41 1.15 22.59
C LYS A 139 7.92 2.59 22.73
N ASN A 140 7.78 3.39 21.68
CA ASN A 140 8.35 4.74 21.60
C ASN A 140 7.28 5.85 21.59
N ASP A 141 6.01 5.53 21.31
CA ASP A 141 4.97 6.52 20.97
C ASP A 141 3.69 6.40 21.83
N GLY A 142 3.79 5.73 22.98
CA GLY A 142 2.63 5.52 23.85
C GLY A 142 1.58 4.57 23.26
N CYS A 143 0.42 4.45 23.89
CA CYS A 143 -0.67 3.64 23.36
C CYS A 143 -1.48 4.47 22.36
N PRO A 144 -1.59 4.06 21.07
CA PRO A 144 -2.46 4.76 20.13
C PRO A 144 -3.91 4.75 20.64
N GLU A 145 -4.61 5.87 20.49
CA GLU A 145 -6.03 5.93 20.83
C GLU A 145 -6.80 4.92 19.97
N LYS A 146 -7.55 4.06 20.65
CA LYS A 146 -8.42 3.07 20.00
C LYS A 146 -9.39 3.79 19.06
N LEU A 147 -9.75 3.14 17.95
CA LEU A 147 -10.70 3.66 16.97
C LEU A 147 -12.00 4.19 17.61
N GLU A 148 -12.52 3.55 18.67
CA GLU A 148 -13.71 4.03 19.38
C GLU A 148 -13.51 5.38 20.10
N GLY A 149 -12.28 5.71 20.48
CA GLY A 149 -11.92 7.01 21.06
C GLY A 149 -11.82 8.10 19.99
N ARG A 150 -11.25 7.77 18.83
CA ARG A 150 -11.02 8.71 17.71
C ARG A 150 -12.31 9.31 17.17
N PHE A 151 -13.41 8.54 17.13
CA PHE A 151 -14.71 9.08 16.71
C PHE A 151 -15.35 10.01 17.74
N LYS A 152 -15.06 9.84 19.04
CA LYS A 152 -15.62 10.68 20.10
C LYS A 152 -14.96 12.06 20.18
N SER A 153 -13.69 12.16 19.78
CA SER A 153 -12.95 13.43 19.70
C SER A 153 -13.20 14.23 18.43
N SER A 154 -13.98 13.70 17.48
CA SER A 154 -14.25 14.33 16.17
C SER A 154 -15.65 14.95 16.05
N ILE A 155 -16.28 15.29 17.18
CA ILE A 155 -17.56 16.03 17.25
C ILE A 155 -17.34 17.33 18.03
#